data_AF-A0A0U9H5E8-F1
#
_entry.id   AF-A0A0U9H5E8-F1
#
_cell.length_a   1.000
_cell.length_b   1.000
_cell.length_c   1.000
_cell.angle_alpha   90.00
_cell.angle_beta   90.00
_cell.angle_gamma   90.00
#
_symmetry.space_group_name_H-M   'P 1'
#
loop_
_entity.id
_entity.type
_entity.pdbx_description
1 polymer ?
#
loop_
_entity_poly.entity_id
_entity_poly.type
_entity_poly.pdbx_seq_one_letter_code
_entity_poly.pdbx_strand_id
1 'polypeptide(L)'
;MPIIDFKTLHFPPRYGLADKIHTLDCTWSDIILAAVTVGRKNWEWVTRYGTLSEHEMVFRIKMILAFLEENPYGEIERTDNLITLDPSEKVAISYFLGLVGTKLIAEKVFNIPWLMHLDVYTNFATGSDRVFFEKWITDRNTRPDLIGLDVRRDWVVIEAKGRTNNMGYTSLLEAKDQTKNIKTINGQYPALRFANSTYFSRNIWNFSLVDPEEYHENAPDIDITLGQFFRDYYSTIYNFLQHDETEKIEYENNSFTVRELKGTNVKIGIESNFFNTIKESSHNEQMFENAVLNSQPIQPETRDLTEDKPTSFEKNKYVDDIKIEDETDIDINSNKPSNIKISSSVSVGSDGIIVIY
;
A
#
# COMPACT_ATOMS: atom_id res chain seq x y z
N MET A 1 -19.61 2.34 10.03
CA MET A 1 -18.17 2.07 9.86
C MET A 1 -18.04 1.61 8.43
N PRO A 2 -17.21 2.28 7.62
CA PRO A 2 -17.06 1.93 6.22
C PRO A 2 -16.75 0.45 5.97
N ILE A 3 -17.31 -0.09 4.90
CA ILE A 3 -17.04 -1.43 4.39
C ILE A 3 -16.57 -1.37 2.94
N ILE A 4 -15.66 -2.29 2.59
CA ILE A 4 -15.17 -2.47 1.22
C ILE A 4 -15.17 -3.95 0.89
N ASP A 5 -15.85 -4.33 -0.19
CA ASP A 5 -15.80 -5.70 -0.68
C ASP A 5 -14.55 -5.95 -1.52
N PHE A 6 -13.97 -7.13 -1.33
CA PHE A 6 -12.84 -7.60 -2.10
C PHE A 6 -12.98 -9.07 -2.51
N LYS A 7 -12.63 -9.36 -3.75
CA LYS A 7 -12.60 -10.71 -4.29
C LYS A 7 -11.18 -11.25 -4.27
N THR A 8 -11.01 -12.51 -3.87
CA THR A 8 -9.72 -13.22 -3.95
C THR A 8 -9.78 -14.35 -4.96
N LEU A 9 -8.65 -14.63 -5.61
CA LEU A 9 -8.49 -15.70 -6.59
C LEU A 9 -7.13 -16.39 -6.42
N HIS A 10 -7.14 -17.73 -6.38
CA HIS A 10 -5.98 -18.62 -6.38
C HIS A 10 -5.00 -18.47 -5.21
N PHE A 11 -5.40 -17.82 -4.11
CA PHE A 11 -4.51 -17.60 -2.97
C PHE A 11 -4.08 -18.92 -2.30
N PRO A 12 -2.82 -19.03 -1.83
CA PRO A 12 -2.37 -20.21 -1.11
C PRO A 12 -3.21 -20.49 0.13
N PRO A 13 -3.55 -21.76 0.43
CA PRO A 13 -4.41 -22.12 1.57
C PRO A 13 -3.95 -21.57 2.92
N ARG A 14 -2.63 -21.36 3.11
CA ARG A 14 -2.04 -20.80 4.33
C ARG A 14 -2.53 -19.39 4.68
N TYR A 15 -3.07 -18.64 3.72
CA TYR A 15 -3.66 -17.32 3.95
C TYR A 15 -5.15 -17.38 4.32
N GLY A 16 -5.80 -18.55 4.24
CA GLY A 16 -7.22 -18.71 4.61
C GLY A 16 -8.21 -17.97 3.71
N LEU A 17 -7.76 -17.47 2.55
CA LEU A 17 -8.56 -16.69 1.61
C LEU A 17 -9.08 -17.59 0.49
N ALA A 18 -10.28 -18.15 0.69
CA ALA A 18 -10.97 -18.90 -0.36
C ALA A 18 -11.36 -18.00 -1.55
N ASP A 19 -11.53 -18.59 -2.73
CA ASP A 19 -11.92 -17.89 -3.96
C ASP A 19 -13.39 -17.41 -3.91
N LYS A 20 -13.61 -16.27 -3.24
CA LYS A 20 -14.92 -15.68 -3.02
C LYS A 20 -14.80 -14.17 -2.79
N ILE A 21 -15.95 -13.53 -2.57
CA ILE A 21 -16.03 -12.17 -2.05
C ILE A 21 -15.91 -12.22 -0.53
N HIS A 22 -15.14 -11.29 0.00
CA HIS A 22 -14.96 -11.00 1.42
C HIS A 22 -15.27 -9.52 1.65
N THR A 23 -15.53 -9.15 2.89
CA THR A 23 -15.82 -7.77 3.27
C THR A 23 -14.75 -7.30 4.26
N LEU A 24 -14.17 -6.14 3.99
CA LEU A 24 -13.19 -5.46 4.83
C LEU A 24 -13.88 -4.32 5.59
N ASP A 25 -13.85 -4.40 6.92
CA ASP A 25 -14.19 -3.29 7.80
C ASP A 25 -13.03 -2.28 7.87
N CYS A 26 -13.32 -1.00 7.67
CA CYS A 26 -12.32 0.07 7.78
C CYS A 26 -12.92 1.40 8.26
N THR A 27 -12.05 2.33 8.62
CA THR A 27 -12.39 3.71 8.96
C THR A 27 -11.82 4.68 7.93
N TRP A 28 -12.32 5.91 7.89
CA TRP A 28 -11.69 6.97 7.10
C TRP A 28 -10.24 7.22 7.51
N SER A 29 -9.91 7.07 8.80
CA SER A 29 -8.52 7.14 9.26
C SER A 29 -7.65 6.00 8.72
N ASP A 30 -8.18 4.79 8.51
CA ASP A 30 -7.43 3.71 7.83
C ASP A 30 -7.14 4.06 6.37
N ILE A 31 -8.13 4.61 5.64
CA ILE A 31 -7.96 5.02 4.24
C ILE A 31 -6.95 6.17 4.14
N ILE A 32 -7.03 7.15 5.04
CA ILE A 32 -6.10 8.28 5.10
C ILE A 32 -4.70 7.81 5.48
N LEU A 33 -4.57 6.91 6.47
CA LEU A 33 -3.31 6.28 6.85
C LEU A 33 -2.68 5.60 5.63
N ALA A 34 -3.43 4.78 4.91
CA ALA A 34 -2.95 4.14 3.69
C ALA A 34 -2.52 5.15 2.62
N ALA A 35 -3.27 6.26 2.48
CA ALA A 35 -2.96 7.31 1.51
C ALA A 35 -1.63 8.03 1.80
N VAL A 36 -1.31 8.26 3.08
CA VAL A 36 -0.08 8.96 3.49
C VAL A 36 1.13 8.04 3.63
N THR A 37 0.92 6.74 3.84
CA THR A 37 1.99 5.76 4.09
C THR A 37 2.33 4.85 2.92
N VAL A 38 1.45 4.68 1.91
CA VAL A 38 1.83 3.90 0.71
C VAL A 38 3.06 4.53 0.06
N GLY A 39 4.17 3.79 0.07
CA GLY A 39 5.48 4.34 -0.21
C GLY A 39 5.58 5.02 -1.58
N ARG A 40 6.46 6.02 -1.66
CA ARG A 40 6.46 6.99 -2.78
C ARG A 40 7.28 6.51 -3.96
N LYS A 41 6.98 7.02 -5.15
CA LYS A 41 7.74 6.76 -6.37
C LYS A 41 9.14 7.40 -6.33
N ASN A 42 9.31 8.62 -5.81
CA ASN A 42 10.58 9.37 -5.90
C ASN A 42 11.03 9.90 -4.54
N TRP A 43 12.13 9.35 -4.01
CA TRP A 43 12.67 9.65 -2.69
C TRP A 43 13.97 10.47 -2.67
N GLU A 44 14.47 10.89 -3.83
CA GLU A 44 15.66 11.76 -3.95
C GLU A 44 15.44 13.17 -3.36
N TRP A 45 14.24 13.44 -2.81
CA TRP A 45 13.72 14.77 -2.49
C TRP A 45 13.07 14.93 -1.10
N VAL A 46 12.85 13.86 -0.33
CA VAL A 46 12.01 13.91 0.88
C VAL A 46 12.65 14.68 2.06
N THR A 47 13.96 14.95 2.01
CA THR A 47 14.65 15.91 2.90
C THR A 47 15.00 17.23 2.21
N ARG A 48 14.91 17.30 0.88
CA ARG A 48 15.43 18.43 0.08
C ARG A 48 14.41 19.53 -0.16
N TYR A 49 13.11 19.26 0.02
CA TYR A 49 12.04 20.23 -0.26
C TYR A 49 11.13 20.61 0.90
N GLY A 50 11.34 20.11 2.13
CA GLY A 50 10.60 20.52 3.33
C GLY A 50 9.07 20.55 3.11
N THR A 51 8.51 21.76 3.01
CA THR A 51 7.06 22.03 2.84
C THR A 51 6.43 21.39 1.61
N LEU A 52 7.18 21.04 0.54
CA LEU A 52 6.58 20.34 -0.61
C LEU A 52 6.12 18.92 -0.27
N SER A 53 6.82 18.24 0.64
CA SER A 53 6.42 16.90 1.12
C SER A 53 5.10 16.96 1.89
N GLU A 54 4.86 18.07 2.62
CA GLU A 54 3.61 18.34 3.32
C GLU A 54 2.48 18.65 2.34
N HIS A 55 2.73 19.47 1.31
CA HIS A 55 1.74 19.72 0.26
C HIS A 55 1.32 18.43 -0.47
N GLU A 56 2.23 17.49 -0.68
CA GLU A 56 1.88 16.18 -1.25
C GLU A 56 0.98 15.37 -0.30
N MET A 57 1.24 15.37 1.02
CA MET A 57 0.34 14.73 1.98
C MET A 57 -1.05 15.37 1.92
N VAL A 58 -1.12 16.71 1.92
CA VAL A 58 -2.39 17.44 1.78
C VAL A 58 -3.09 17.03 0.48
N PHE A 59 -2.37 16.98 -0.64
CA PHE A 59 -2.91 16.56 -1.92
C PHE A 59 -3.51 15.16 -1.87
N ARG A 60 -2.78 14.17 -1.31
CA ARG A 60 -3.26 12.78 -1.22
C ARG A 60 -4.52 12.66 -0.35
N ILE A 61 -4.53 13.33 0.79
CA ILE A 61 -5.70 13.34 1.67
C ILE A 61 -6.88 14.04 0.99
N LYS A 62 -6.67 15.22 0.42
CA LYS A 62 -7.73 15.96 -0.29
C LYS A 62 -8.23 15.21 -1.51
N MET A 63 -7.39 14.46 -2.20
CA MET A 63 -7.77 13.59 -3.31
C MET A 63 -8.76 12.50 -2.83
N ILE A 64 -8.45 11.82 -1.73
CA ILE A 64 -9.37 10.85 -1.10
C ILE A 64 -10.70 11.54 -0.76
N LEU A 65 -10.65 12.66 -0.04
CA LEU A 65 -11.84 13.37 0.42
C LEU A 65 -12.66 14.04 -0.70
N ALA A 66 -12.06 14.29 -1.87
CA ALA A 66 -12.74 14.90 -3.01
C ALA A 66 -13.46 13.86 -3.88
N PHE A 67 -12.94 12.63 -3.93
CA PHE A 67 -13.33 11.64 -4.92
C PHE A 67 -13.95 10.38 -4.34
N LEU A 68 -13.89 10.17 -3.03
CA LEU A 68 -14.59 9.11 -2.32
C LEU A 68 -15.59 9.71 -1.33
N GLU A 69 -16.72 9.04 -1.15
CA GLU A 69 -17.70 9.31 -0.11
C GLU A 69 -18.26 7.99 0.44
N GLU A 70 -18.90 8.05 1.62
CA GLU A 70 -19.55 6.89 2.24
C GLU A 70 -21.05 7.00 2.01
N ASN A 71 -21.67 5.95 1.47
CA ASN A 71 -23.10 5.90 1.25
C ASN A 71 -23.86 5.51 2.55
N PRO A 72 -25.21 5.61 2.60
CA PRO A 72 -25.98 5.28 3.80
C PRO A 72 -25.85 3.82 4.29
N TYR A 73 -25.33 2.91 3.48
CA TYR A 73 -25.10 1.50 3.82
C TYR A 73 -23.68 1.25 4.35
N GLY A 74 -22.84 2.28 4.41
CA GLY A 74 -21.45 2.19 4.82
C GLY A 74 -20.49 1.80 3.70
N GLU A 75 -20.95 1.65 2.46
CA GLU A 75 -20.08 1.35 1.33
C GLU A 75 -19.37 2.63 0.88
N ILE A 76 -18.11 2.51 0.48
CA ILE A 76 -17.38 3.62 -0.13
C ILE A 76 -17.72 3.72 -1.61
N GLU A 77 -18.17 4.89 -2.05
CA GLU A 77 -18.50 5.17 -3.45
C GLU A 77 -17.70 6.35 -4.00
N ARG A 78 -17.63 6.45 -5.33
CA ARG A 78 -17.06 7.63 -5.99
C ARG A 78 -18.04 8.80 -5.94
N THR A 79 -17.50 9.99 -5.75
CA THR A 79 -18.30 11.23 -5.81
C THR A 79 -18.65 11.62 -7.25
N ASP A 80 -19.67 12.47 -7.41
CA ASP A 80 -20.02 13.11 -8.68
C ASP A 80 -18.84 13.88 -9.29
N ASN A 81 -17.94 14.43 -8.45
CA ASN A 81 -16.73 15.09 -8.92
C ASN A 81 -15.85 14.11 -9.71
N LEU A 82 -15.63 12.88 -9.22
CA LEU A 82 -14.84 11.89 -9.95
C LEU A 82 -15.52 11.47 -11.26
N ILE A 83 -16.85 11.38 -11.27
CA ILE A 83 -17.63 11.00 -12.45
C ILE A 83 -17.49 12.03 -13.57
N THR A 84 -17.37 13.32 -13.24
CA THR A 84 -17.33 14.41 -14.23
C THR A 84 -15.93 14.72 -14.78
N LEU A 85 -14.87 14.20 -14.16
CA LEU A 85 -13.48 14.38 -14.64
C LEU A 85 -13.28 13.84 -16.07
N ASP A 86 -12.32 14.44 -16.78
CA ASP A 86 -11.93 13.92 -18.09
C ASP A 86 -11.18 12.57 -17.96
N PRO A 87 -11.08 11.78 -19.05
CA PRO A 87 -10.46 10.45 -18.99
C PRO A 87 -9.02 10.44 -18.43
N SER A 88 -8.21 11.45 -18.72
CA SER A 88 -6.81 11.51 -18.27
C SER A 88 -6.71 11.79 -16.77
N GLU A 89 -7.55 12.70 -16.27
CA GLU A 89 -7.69 12.97 -14.84
C GLU A 89 -8.16 11.73 -14.09
N LYS A 90 -9.19 11.04 -14.61
CA LYS A 90 -9.68 9.78 -14.04
C LYS A 90 -8.59 8.72 -13.96
N VAL A 91 -7.75 8.60 -14.98
CA VAL A 91 -6.62 7.67 -14.98
C VAL A 91 -5.64 8.02 -13.86
N ALA A 92 -5.30 9.29 -13.69
CA ALA A 92 -4.39 9.74 -12.63
C ALA A 92 -4.96 9.48 -11.23
N ILE A 93 -6.24 9.82 -10.99
CA ILE A 93 -6.90 9.58 -9.70
C ILE A 93 -7.03 8.09 -9.43
N SER A 94 -7.47 7.31 -10.43
CA SER A 94 -7.60 5.86 -10.28
C SER A 94 -6.25 5.23 -9.93
N TYR A 95 -5.15 5.65 -10.56
CA TYR A 95 -3.81 5.18 -10.20
C TYR A 95 -3.50 5.40 -8.71
N PHE A 96 -3.76 6.59 -8.17
CA PHE A 96 -3.54 6.85 -6.75
C PHE A 96 -4.45 6.01 -5.86
N LEU A 97 -5.74 5.88 -6.19
CA LEU A 97 -6.65 4.99 -5.47
C LEU A 97 -6.19 3.53 -5.50
N GLY A 98 -5.61 3.09 -6.61
CA GLY A 98 -4.96 1.78 -6.75
C GLY A 98 -3.89 1.54 -5.69
N LEU A 99 -2.99 2.52 -5.50
CA LEU A 99 -1.97 2.46 -4.46
C LEU A 99 -2.57 2.48 -3.05
N VAL A 100 -3.52 3.37 -2.79
CA VAL A 100 -4.17 3.48 -1.47
C VAL A 100 -4.90 2.20 -1.09
N GLY A 101 -5.76 1.68 -1.97
CA GLY A 101 -6.50 0.44 -1.70
C GLY A 101 -5.57 -0.76 -1.56
N THR A 102 -4.46 -0.80 -2.29
CA THR A 102 -3.44 -1.85 -2.14
C THR A 102 -2.75 -1.80 -0.79
N LYS A 103 -2.37 -0.61 -0.30
CA LYS A 103 -1.81 -0.44 1.04
C LYS A 103 -2.82 -0.80 2.12
N LEU A 104 -4.07 -0.38 1.97
CA LEU A 104 -5.14 -0.73 2.91
C LEU A 104 -5.33 -2.25 3.02
N ILE A 105 -5.38 -2.95 1.88
CA ILE A 105 -5.45 -4.42 1.85
C ILE A 105 -4.20 -5.07 2.47
N ALA A 106 -3.02 -4.61 2.08
CA ALA A 106 -1.75 -5.14 2.57
C ALA A 106 -1.70 -5.08 4.11
N GLU A 107 -2.12 -3.96 4.68
CA GLU A 107 -2.12 -3.77 6.12
C GLU A 107 -3.23 -4.54 6.83
N LYS A 108 -4.49 -4.36 6.41
CA LYS A 108 -5.65 -4.87 7.18
C LYS A 108 -5.92 -6.36 6.96
N VAL A 109 -5.55 -6.91 5.81
CA VAL A 109 -5.80 -8.33 5.47
C VAL A 109 -4.56 -9.18 5.68
N PHE A 110 -3.37 -8.65 5.36
CA PHE A 110 -2.13 -9.43 5.35
C PHE A 110 -1.12 -9.05 6.44
N ASN A 111 -1.40 -8.03 7.27
CA ASN A 111 -0.47 -7.51 8.27
C ASN A 111 0.88 -7.11 7.67
N ILE A 112 0.83 -6.40 6.54
CA ILE A 112 1.98 -5.84 5.83
C ILE A 112 2.00 -4.32 6.07
N PRO A 113 2.53 -3.85 7.21
CA PRO A 113 2.56 -2.43 7.51
C PRO A 113 3.59 -1.69 6.66
N TRP A 114 4.71 -2.29 6.28
CA TRP A 114 5.73 -1.57 5.51
C TRP A 114 5.59 -1.89 4.03
N LEU A 115 5.08 -0.95 3.24
CA LEU A 115 4.89 -1.10 1.81
C LEU A 115 5.48 0.08 1.04
N MET A 116 6.44 -0.21 0.15
CA MET A 116 7.20 0.78 -0.59
C MET A 116 7.09 0.57 -2.09
N HIS A 117 7.03 1.65 -2.85
CA HIS A 117 7.14 1.57 -4.30
C HIS A 117 8.58 1.23 -4.67
N LEU A 118 8.77 0.24 -5.54
CA LEU A 118 10.10 -0.20 -5.94
C LEU A 118 10.92 0.88 -6.69
N ASP A 119 10.25 1.91 -7.19
CA ASP A 119 10.89 3.05 -7.84
C ASP A 119 11.84 3.81 -6.91
N VAL A 120 11.58 3.81 -5.59
CA VAL A 120 12.47 4.38 -4.55
C VAL A 120 13.90 3.95 -4.77
N TYR A 121 14.11 2.65 -4.96
CA TYR A 121 15.42 2.02 -5.01
C TYR A 121 16.04 2.04 -6.40
N THR A 122 15.28 2.34 -7.46
CA THR A 122 15.76 2.14 -8.85
C THR A 122 15.97 3.44 -9.59
N ASN A 123 14.92 4.25 -9.72
CA ASN A 123 14.93 5.45 -10.54
C ASN A 123 15.43 6.68 -9.78
N PHE A 124 15.37 6.64 -8.45
CA PHE A 124 15.51 7.84 -7.60
C PHE A 124 16.50 7.69 -6.46
N ALA A 125 16.96 6.47 -6.17
CA ALA A 125 18.09 6.28 -5.28
C ALA A 125 19.39 6.75 -5.94
N THR A 126 20.37 7.14 -5.14
CA THR A 126 21.73 7.50 -5.61
C THR A 126 22.78 6.76 -4.80
N GLY A 127 23.99 6.65 -5.33
CA GLY A 127 25.09 6.01 -4.62
C GLY A 127 24.82 4.54 -4.28
N SER A 128 25.04 4.17 -3.02
CA SER A 128 24.86 2.81 -2.49
C SER A 128 23.40 2.36 -2.40
N ASP A 129 22.45 3.30 -2.37
CA ASP A 129 21.03 2.98 -2.14
C ASP A 129 20.34 2.54 -3.45
N ARG A 130 21.03 2.70 -4.59
CA ARG A 130 20.48 2.42 -5.91
C ARG A 130 20.67 0.97 -6.31
N VAL A 131 19.55 0.31 -6.52
CA VAL A 131 19.46 -1.04 -7.08
C VAL A 131 19.34 -0.94 -8.61
N PHE A 132 20.26 -1.59 -9.31
CA PHE A 132 20.33 -1.58 -10.77
C PHE A 132 20.06 -2.97 -11.36
N PHE A 133 19.10 -3.05 -12.28
CA PHE A 133 18.90 -4.23 -13.13
C PHE A 133 18.81 -3.84 -14.59
N GLU A 134 19.71 -4.40 -15.41
CA GLU A 134 19.75 -4.17 -16.85
C GLU A 134 18.40 -4.52 -17.53
N LYS A 135 17.74 -5.58 -17.05
CA LYS A 135 16.40 -6.00 -17.52
C LYS A 135 15.36 -4.89 -17.34
N TRP A 136 15.33 -4.19 -16.22
CA TRP A 136 14.32 -3.16 -15.96
C TRP A 136 14.67 -1.79 -16.53
N ILE A 137 15.92 -1.59 -16.93
CA ILE A 137 16.31 -0.43 -17.74
C ILE A 137 15.73 -0.57 -19.15
N THR A 138 15.76 -1.78 -19.71
CA THR A 138 15.34 -2.07 -21.09
C THR A 138 13.86 -2.46 -21.22
N ASP A 139 13.26 -3.05 -20.19
CA ASP A 139 11.85 -3.42 -20.14
C ASP A 139 11.19 -3.07 -18.80
N ARG A 140 10.80 -1.80 -18.68
CA ARG A 140 10.16 -1.23 -17.48
C ARG A 140 8.79 -1.84 -17.18
N ASN A 141 8.13 -2.43 -18.16
CA ASN A 141 6.75 -2.93 -18.04
C ASN A 141 6.66 -4.28 -17.33
N THR A 142 7.81 -4.89 -17.00
CA THR A 142 7.88 -6.17 -16.28
C THR A 142 8.22 -5.99 -14.81
N ARG A 143 8.56 -4.77 -14.37
CA ARG A 143 8.94 -4.48 -13.00
C ARG A 143 7.68 -4.30 -12.15
N PRO A 144 7.56 -5.00 -11.01
CA PRO A 144 6.40 -4.82 -10.14
C PRO A 144 6.40 -3.44 -9.47
N ASP A 145 5.21 -2.98 -9.11
CA ASP A 145 5.01 -1.67 -8.49
C ASP A 145 5.61 -1.59 -7.07
N LEU A 146 5.28 -2.56 -6.21
CA LEU A 146 5.53 -2.47 -4.76
C LEU A 146 6.32 -3.67 -4.22
N ILE A 147 7.16 -3.38 -3.22
CA ILE A 147 7.73 -4.37 -2.30
C ILE A 147 7.34 -4.00 -0.88
N GLY A 148 7.15 -5.01 -0.03
CA GLY A 148 6.76 -4.78 1.35
C GLY A 148 7.33 -5.81 2.30
N LEU A 149 7.16 -5.56 3.59
CA LEU A 149 7.58 -6.44 4.66
C LEU A 149 6.42 -6.62 5.63
N ASP A 150 6.09 -7.87 5.93
CA ASP A 150 5.06 -8.18 6.94
C ASP A 150 5.61 -8.06 8.36
N VAL A 151 4.72 -8.12 9.36
CA VAL A 151 5.10 -8.09 10.78
C VAL A 151 6.01 -9.26 11.21
N ARG A 152 6.04 -10.36 10.46
CA ARG A 152 6.94 -11.51 10.66
C ARG A 152 8.28 -11.34 9.95
N ARG A 153 8.45 -10.24 9.21
CA ARG A 153 9.63 -9.91 8.41
C ARG A 153 9.77 -10.77 7.15
N ASP A 154 8.65 -11.28 6.65
CA ASP A 154 8.59 -11.92 5.35
C ASP A 154 8.39 -10.85 4.26
N TRP A 155 9.21 -10.92 3.22
CA TRP A 155 9.06 -10.03 2.08
C TRP A 155 7.80 -10.34 1.27
N VAL A 156 7.22 -9.29 0.69
CA VAL A 156 6.09 -9.40 -0.23
C VAL A 156 6.35 -8.58 -1.50
N VAL A 157 5.76 -9.01 -2.60
CA VAL A 157 5.77 -8.25 -3.87
C VAL A 157 4.34 -8.03 -4.30
N ILE A 158 3.96 -6.78 -4.59
CA ILE A 158 2.57 -6.46 -4.91
C ILE A 158 2.52 -5.60 -6.17
N GLU A 159 1.63 -5.96 -7.08
CA GLU A 159 1.28 -5.13 -8.23
C GLU A 159 -0.01 -4.36 -7.94
N ALA A 160 -0.02 -3.04 -8.15
CA ALA A 160 -1.16 -2.20 -7.83
C ALA A 160 -1.79 -1.61 -9.09
N LYS A 161 -3.06 -1.93 -9.35
CA LYS A 161 -3.83 -1.37 -10.47
C LYS A 161 -5.06 -0.65 -9.97
N GLY A 162 -5.22 0.61 -10.38
CA GLY A 162 -6.43 1.37 -10.13
C GLY A 162 -7.16 1.67 -11.42
N ARG A 163 -8.47 1.46 -11.44
CA ARG A 163 -9.33 1.58 -12.62
C ARG A 163 -10.64 2.27 -12.30
N THR A 164 -11.24 2.90 -13.30
CA THR A 164 -12.58 3.49 -13.19
C THR A 164 -13.69 2.43 -13.22
N ASN A 165 -13.40 1.26 -13.77
CA ASN A 165 -14.31 0.12 -13.94
C ASN A 165 -13.56 -1.19 -13.64
N ASN A 166 -14.29 -2.29 -13.48
CA ASN A 166 -13.70 -3.60 -13.22
C ASN A 166 -12.68 -4.01 -14.31
N MET A 167 -11.68 -4.77 -13.90
CA MET A 167 -10.66 -5.33 -14.77
C MET A 167 -11.02 -6.78 -15.13
N GLY A 168 -10.93 -7.12 -16.43
CA GLY A 168 -11.11 -8.50 -16.88
C GLY A 168 -10.05 -9.44 -16.28
N TYR A 169 -10.40 -10.71 -16.12
CA TYR A 169 -9.55 -11.72 -15.48
C TYR A 169 -8.16 -11.83 -16.13
N THR A 170 -8.07 -11.77 -17.45
CA THR A 170 -6.78 -11.82 -18.18
C THR A 170 -5.85 -10.67 -17.78
N SER A 171 -6.36 -9.43 -17.71
CA SER A 171 -5.53 -8.28 -17.33
C SER A 171 -5.11 -8.32 -15.85
N LEU A 172 -5.92 -8.94 -14.99
CA LEU A 172 -5.55 -9.18 -13.60
C LEU A 172 -4.41 -10.22 -13.49
N LEU A 173 -4.43 -11.28 -14.31
CA LEU A 173 -3.33 -12.25 -14.40
C LEU A 173 -2.05 -11.63 -15.01
N GLU A 174 -2.18 -10.75 -16.01
CA GLU A 174 -1.04 -10.01 -16.58
C GLU A 174 -0.38 -9.09 -15.53
N ALA A 175 -1.18 -8.39 -14.72
CA ALA A 175 -0.67 -7.61 -13.60
C ALA A 175 0.08 -8.52 -12.59
N LYS A 176 -0.50 -9.68 -12.27
CA LYS A 176 0.15 -10.66 -11.39
C LYS A 176 1.45 -11.21 -11.96
N ASP A 177 1.59 -11.37 -13.28
CA ASP A 177 2.85 -11.80 -13.88
C ASP A 177 4.00 -10.82 -13.60
N GLN A 178 3.72 -9.52 -13.43
CA GLN A 178 4.74 -8.54 -13.06
C GLN A 178 5.37 -8.84 -11.69
N THR A 179 4.57 -9.32 -10.72
CA THR A 179 5.07 -9.73 -9.38
C THR A 179 6.09 -10.87 -9.43
N LYS A 180 6.09 -11.67 -10.50
CA LYS A 180 6.99 -12.82 -10.67
C LYS A 180 8.40 -12.40 -11.09
N ASN A 181 8.60 -11.13 -11.48
CA ASN A 181 9.87 -10.60 -11.96
C ASN A 181 10.84 -10.19 -10.83
N ILE A 182 10.64 -10.64 -9.60
CA ILE A 182 11.60 -10.57 -8.49
C ILE A 182 11.85 -11.98 -7.99
N LYS A 183 13.10 -12.42 -7.84
CA LYS A 183 13.40 -13.75 -7.29
C LYS A 183 13.49 -13.71 -5.77
N THR A 184 14.50 -13.03 -5.24
CA THR A 184 14.66 -12.78 -3.81
C THR A 184 14.76 -11.29 -3.50
N ILE A 185 14.50 -10.92 -2.25
CA ILE A 185 14.81 -9.62 -1.66
C ILE A 185 15.68 -9.88 -0.43
N ASN A 186 16.87 -9.30 -0.38
CA ASN A 186 17.87 -9.53 0.66
C ASN A 186 18.14 -11.03 0.92
N GLY A 187 18.21 -11.82 -0.16
CA GLY A 187 18.43 -13.27 -0.10
C GLY A 187 17.23 -14.12 0.34
N GLN A 188 16.08 -13.51 0.64
CA GLN A 188 14.84 -14.21 1.03
C GLN A 188 13.83 -14.24 -0.13
N TYR A 189 13.15 -15.37 -0.30
CA TYR A 189 12.01 -15.44 -1.22
C TYR A 189 10.82 -14.69 -0.62
N PRO A 190 10.15 -13.80 -1.39
CA PRO A 190 8.88 -13.24 -0.98
C PRO A 190 7.83 -14.31 -0.66
N ALA A 191 7.25 -14.26 0.53
CA ALA A 191 6.25 -15.22 1.02
C ALA A 191 4.86 -15.01 0.39
N LEU A 192 4.60 -13.82 -0.15
CA LEU A 192 3.35 -13.47 -0.83
C LEU A 192 3.63 -12.61 -2.07
N ARG A 193 2.87 -12.86 -3.14
CA ARG A 193 3.06 -12.15 -4.41
C ARG A 193 1.71 -11.87 -5.08
N PHE A 194 1.00 -10.80 -4.77
CA PHE A 194 -0.34 -10.65 -5.38
C PHE A 194 -0.45 -9.43 -6.29
N ALA A 195 -1.33 -9.50 -7.28
CA ALA A 195 -1.83 -8.29 -7.91
C ALA A 195 -3.14 -7.87 -7.24
N ASN A 196 -3.28 -6.58 -7.02
CA ASN A 196 -4.50 -5.96 -6.55
C ASN A 196 -5.04 -4.99 -7.59
N SER A 197 -6.32 -5.14 -7.91
CA SER A 197 -7.07 -4.22 -8.75
C SER A 197 -8.12 -3.51 -7.90
N THR A 198 -8.00 -2.19 -7.75
CA THR A 198 -9.06 -1.36 -7.20
C THR A 198 -9.90 -0.77 -8.33
N TYR A 199 -11.22 -0.83 -8.23
CA TYR A 199 -12.12 -0.36 -9.27
C TYR A 199 -13.44 0.11 -8.71
N PHE A 200 -14.26 0.74 -9.55
CA PHE A 200 -15.65 1.03 -9.22
C PHE A 200 -16.60 0.08 -9.94
N SER A 201 -17.56 -0.47 -9.20
CA SER A 201 -18.69 -1.24 -9.73
C SER A 201 -19.97 -0.63 -9.19
N ARG A 202 -20.86 -0.18 -10.08
CA ARG A 202 -22.07 0.58 -9.68
C ARG A 202 -21.75 1.73 -8.70
N ASN A 203 -20.68 2.46 -9.01
CA ASN A 203 -20.08 3.53 -8.18
C ASN A 203 -19.40 3.09 -6.87
N ILE A 204 -19.57 1.86 -6.41
CA ILE A 204 -18.93 1.35 -5.19
C ILE A 204 -17.47 0.99 -5.44
N TRP A 205 -16.57 1.39 -4.55
CA TRP A 205 -15.14 1.07 -4.59
C TRP A 205 -14.92 -0.38 -4.14
N ASN A 206 -14.36 -1.20 -5.01
CA ASN A 206 -14.20 -2.64 -4.84
C ASN A 206 -12.77 -3.07 -5.19
N PHE A 207 -12.33 -4.20 -4.61
CA PHE A 207 -11.02 -4.77 -4.90
C PHE A 207 -11.10 -6.18 -5.50
N SER A 208 -10.11 -6.54 -6.32
CA SER A 208 -9.91 -7.88 -6.85
C SER A 208 -8.44 -8.26 -6.77
N LEU A 209 -8.16 -9.32 -6.02
CA LEU A 209 -6.82 -9.80 -5.72
C LEU A 209 -6.60 -11.16 -6.38
N VAL A 210 -5.40 -11.40 -6.87
CA VAL A 210 -5.00 -12.71 -7.40
C VAL A 210 -3.57 -13.08 -6.99
N ASP A 211 -3.35 -14.34 -6.59
CA ASP A 211 -2.00 -14.86 -6.30
C ASP A 211 -1.86 -16.38 -6.46
N PRO A 212 -1.60 -16.90 -7.67
CA PRO A 212 -0.86 -18.16 -7.78
C PRO A 212 0.60 -17.97 -7.30
N GLU A 213 1.01 -18.78 -6.33
CA GLU A 213 2.32 -18.75 -5.67
C GLU A 213 3.47 -19.16 -6.60
N GLU A 214 3.92 -18.20 -7.41
CA GLU A 214 4.87 -18.43 -8.49
C GLU A 214 5.89 -17.28 -8.63
N TYR A 215 7.07 -17.60 -9.18
CA TYR A 215 8.08 -16.62 -9.61
C TYR A 215 8.82 -17.09 -10.89
N HIS A 216 9.47 -16.16 -11.59
CA HIS A 216 10.32 -16.50 -12.76
C HIS A 216 11.74 -16.88 -12.29
N GLU A 217 12.26 -18.06 -12.68
CA GLU A 217 13.60 -18.51 -12.24
C GLU A 217 14.74 -17.56 -12.60
N ASN A 218 14.60 -16.87 -13.73
CA ASN A 218 15.54 -15.87 -14.25
C ASN A 218 15.22 -14.44 -13.77
N ALA A 219 14.34 -14.28 -12.78
CA ALA A 219 14.10 -12.98 -12.16
C ALA A 219 15.33 -12.53 -11.36
N PRO A 220 15.60 -11.21 -11.28
CA PRO A 220 16.67 -10.66 -10.47
C PRO A 220 16.44 -10.84 -8.97
N ASP A 221 17.55 -10.91 -8.22
CA ASP A 221 17.59 -10.75 -6.78
C ASP A 221 17.80 -9.27 -6.43
N ILE A 222 16.99 -8.74 -5.50
CA ILE A 222 17.10 -7.38 -4.99
C ILE A 222 17.92 -7.37 -3.70
N ASP A 223 18.93 -6.52 -3.62
CA ASP A 223 19.69 -6.29 -2.39
C ASP A 223 19.25 -4.97 -1.75
N ILE A 224 18.38 -5.06 -0.73
CA ILE A 224 17.93 -3.95 0.11
C ILE A 224 17.98 -4.44 1.56
N THR A 225 18.83 -3.83 2.37
CA THR A 225 18.91 -4.12 3.80
C THR A 225 17.63 -3.69 4.52
N LEU A 226 17.31 -4.36 5.63
CA LEU A 226 16.15 -3.99 6.46
C LEU A 226 16.29 -2.58 7.02
N GLY A 227 17.48 -2.22 7.51
CA GLY A 227 17.76 -0.86 7.97
C GLY A 227 17.52 0.22 6.91
N GLN A 228 17.96 0.02 5.67
CA GLN A 228 17.66 0.94 4.57
C GLN A 228 16.15 1.00 4.28
N PHE A 229 15.49 -0.14 4.17
CA PHE A 229 14.06 -0.22 3.90
C PHE A 229 13.22 0.53 4.96
N PHE A 230 13.49 0.31 6.25
CA PHE A 230 12.78 1.00 7.32
C PHE A 230 13.08 2.50 7.35
N ARG A 231 14.34 2.89 7.13
CA ARG A 231 14.73 4.32 7.08
C ARG A 231 13.94 5.05 5.99
N ASP A 232 13.85 4.45 4.81
CA ASP A 232 13.12 5.02 3.68
C ASP A 232 11.62 5.06 3.97
N TYR A 233 11.06 4.03 4.62
CA TYR A 233 9.65 4.03 5.00
C TYR A 233 9.29 5.18 5.96
N TYR A 234 10.00 5.27 7.09
CA TYR A 234 9.62 6.19 8.18
C TYR A 234 10.06 7.64 7.97
N SER A 235 11.02 7.90 7.08
CA SER A 235 11.61 9.23 6.93
C SER A 235 10.59 10.32 6.55
N THR A 236 9.48 9.96 5.89
CA THR A 236 8.42 10.91 5.50
C THR A 236 7.72 11.44 6.75
N ILE A 237 7.29 10.53 7.64
CA ILE A 237 6.60 10.89 8.88
C ILE A 237 7.58 11.51 9.88
N TYR A 238 8.80 10.98 9.97
CA TYR A 238 9.83 11.55 10.82
C TYR A 238 10.13 13.01 10.43
N ASN A 239 10.39 13.29 9.15
CA ASN A 239 10.66 14.66 8.70
C ASN A 239 9.46 15.57 8.92
N PHE A 240 8.24 15.09 8.63
CA PHE A 240 7.00 15.80 8.94
C PHE A 240 7.01 16.23 10.42
N LEU A 241 7.22 15.32 11.37
CA LEU A 241 7.21 15.66 12.79
C LEU A 241 8.36 16.58 13.27
N GLN A 242 9.41 16.80 12.47
CA GLN A 242 10.51 17.72 12.82
C GLN A 242 10.24 19.19 12.42
N HIS A 243 9.29 19.46 11.53
CA HIS A 243 9.19 20.75 10.84
C HIS A 243 8.32 21.82 11.54
N ASP A 244 7.62 21.50 12.65
CA ASP A 244 6.80 22.44 13.43
C ASP A 244 6.58 21.91 14.86
N GLU A 245 5.82 22.65 15.69
CA GLU A 245 5.38 22.17 17.00
C GLU A 245 4.58 20.86 16.88
N THR A 246 4.91 19.92 17.77
CA THR A 246 4.21 18.65 17.94
C THR A 246 3.47 18.67 19.27
N GLU A 247 2.40 17.90 19.36
CA GLU A 247 1.70 17.64 20.61
C GLU A 247 1.84 16.17 20.99
N LYS A 248 1.68 15.88 22.28
CA LYS A 248 1.55 14.51 22.77
C LYS A 248 0.10 14.18 23.00
N ILE A 249 -0.31 13.00 22.56
CA ILE A 249 -1.64 12.45 22.81
C ILE A 249 -1.53 11.04 23.37
N GLU A 250 -2.51 10.63 24.16
CA GLU A 250 -2.62 9.26 24.67
C GLU A 250 -3.73 8.52 23.93
N TYR A 251 -3.44 7.33 23.42
CA TYR A 251 -4.42 6.47 22.77
C TYR A 251 -4.11 5.00 23.08
N GLU A 252 -5.11 4.24 23.57
CA GLU A 252 -4.98 2.81 23.89
C GLU A 252 -3.71 2.44 24.70
N ASN A 253 -3.39 3.23 25.72
CA ASN A 253 -2.21 3.11 26.62
C ASN A 253 -0.85 3.42 25.98
N ASN A 254 -0.82 3.99 24.77
CA ASN A 254 0.40 4.46 24.12
C ASN A 254 0.38 5.99 24.00
N SER A 255 1.55 6.60 24.17
CA SER A 255 1.77 8.03 23.90
C SER A 255 2.21 8.20 22.46
N PHE A 256 1.62 9.15 21.74
CA PHE A 256 2.00 9.49 20.38
C PHE A 256 2.47 10.93 20.27
N THR A 257 3.53 11.14 19.48
CA THR A 257 3.97 12.47 19.05
C THR A 257 3.28 12.77 17.74
N VAL A 258 2.33 13.70 17.74
CA VAL A 258 1.51 14.02 16.57
C VAL A 258 1.65 15.48 16.17
N ARG A 259 1.34 15.74 14.91
CA ARG A 259 1.24 17.09 14.36
C ARG A 259 0.05 17.20 13.43
N GLU A 260 -0.65 18.32 13.52
CA GLU A 260 -1.73 18.67 12.60
C GLU A 260 -1.16 18.99 11.21
N LEU A 261 -1.72 18.37 10.18
CA LEU A 261 -1.39 18.69 8.80
C LEU A 261 -2.23 19.90 8.35
N LYS A 262 -1.58 21.08 8.35
CA LYS A 262 -2.18 22.35 7.95
C LYS A 262 -2.92 22.25 6.60
N GLY A 263 -4.11 22.85 6.53
CA GLY A 263 -4.99 22.76 5.35
C GLY A 263 -5.90 21.53 5.33
N THR A 264 -5.79 20.66 6.34
CA THR A 264 -6.69 19.53 6.61
C THR A 264 -7.19 19.60 8.07
N ASN A 265 -8.07 18.69 8.46
CA ASN A 265 -8.43 18.41 9.85
C ASN A 265 -7.75 17.13 10.37
N VAL A 266 -6.66 16.70 9.71
CA VAL A 266 -5.96 15.46 10.02
C VAL A 266 -4.76 15.74 10.91
N LYS A 267 -4.59 14.91 11.94
CA LYS A 267 -3.33 14.80 12.70
C LYS A 267 -2.65 13.51 12.36
N ILE A 268 -1.34 13.57 12.12
CA ILE A 268 -0.50 12.42 11.82
C ILE A 268 0.62 12.38 12.84
N GLY A 269 0.98 11.19 13.30
CA GLY A 269 2.14 11.04 14.14
C GLY A 269 2.62 9.62 14.27
N ILE A 270 3.49 9.41 15.24
CA ILE A 270 4.11 8.12 15.52
C ILE A 270 4.23 7.94 17.04
N GLU A 271 4.28 6.70 17.49
CA GLU A 271 4.48 6.38 18.91
C GLU A 271 5.71 7.13 19.45
N SER A 272 5.54 7.77 20.62
CA SER A 272 6.49 8.76 21.13
C SER A 272 7.85 8.17 21.50
N ASN A 273 7.90 6.96 22.05
CA ASN A 273 9.18 6.32 22.37
C ASN A 273 9.94 6.00 21.08
N PHE A 274 9.25 5.45 20.10
CA PHE A 274 9.80 5.13 18.80
C PHE A 274 10.28 6.38 18.04
N PHE A 275 9.54 7.49 18.09
CA PHE A 275 9.98 8.77 17.55
C PHE A 275 11.35 9.21 18.11
N ASN A 276 11.50 9.12 19.44
CA ASN A 276 12.74 9.48 20.12
C ASN A 276 13.88 8.54 19.72
N THR A 277 13.61 7.24 19.63
CA THR A 277 14.62 6.26 19.20
C THR A 277 15.07 6.52 17.76
N ILE A 278 14.15 6.76 16.82
CA ILE A 278 14.48 7.13 15.44
C ILE A 278 15.36 8.39 15.40
N LYS A 279 15.01 9.40 16.21
CA LYS A 279 15.76 10.66 16.28
C LYS A 279 17.21 10.45 16.71
N GLU A 280 17.46 9.52 17.63
CA GLU A 280 18.80 9.17 18.11
C GLU A 280 19.56 8.27 17.12
N SER A 281 18.86 7.40 16.40
CA SER A 281 19.44 6.41 15.50
C SER A 281 19.51 6.83 14.03
N SER A 282 19.06 8.04 13.67
CA SER A 282 18.89 8.46 12.27
C SER A 282 20.18 8.40 11.42
N HIS A 283 21.35 8.40 12.06
CA HIS A 283 22.66 8.36 11.41
C HIS A 283 23.31 6.96 11.43
N ASN A 284 22.69 5.96 12.07
CA ASN A 284 23.21 4.60 12.16
C ASN A 284 22.11 3.60 11.77
N GLU A 285 22.28 2.99 10.60
CA GLU A 285 21.33 2.04 10.03
C GLU A 285 21.03 0.84 10.92
N GLN A 286 22.04 0.22 11.52
CA GLN A 286 21.84 -0.93 12.40
C GLN A 286 21.04 -0.55 13.65
N MET A 287 21.31 0.63 14.21
CA MET A 287 20.55 1.13 15.36
C MET A 287 19.10 1.45 14.97
N PHE A 288 18.89 2.01 13.78
CA PHE A 288 17.56 2.30 13.26
C PHE A 288 16.75 1.02 13.02
N GLU A 289 17.38 0.02 12.40
CA GLU A 289 16.78 -1.30 12.25
C GLU A 289 16.36 -1.87 13.60
N ASN A 290 17.29 -1.93 14.56
CA ASN A 290 17.00 -2.43 15.91
C ASN A 290 15.88 -1.65 16.61
N ALA A 291 15.80 -0.32 16.40
CA ALA A 291 14.74 0.50 16.95
C ALA A 291 13.37 0.08 16.44
N VAL A 292 13.24 -0.11 15.11
CA VAL A 292 12.00 -0.58 14.48
C VAL A 292 11.67 -1.99 14.95
N LEU A 293 12.66 -2.89 14.99
CA LEU A 293 12.44 -4.28 15.38
C LEU A 293 12.01 -4.44 16.85
N ASN A 294 12.40 -3.51 17.73
CA ASN A 294 12.06 -3.54 19.15
C ASN A 294 10.77 -2.78 19.49
N SER A 295 10.30 -1.87 18.62
CA SER A 295 9.05 -1.14 18.83
C SER A 295 7.81 -1.96 18.47
N GLN A 296 7.99 -3.13 17.85
CA GLN A 296 6.92 -3.97 17.34
C GLN A 296 6.53 -5.06 18.36
N PRO A 297 5.22 -5.27 18.62
CA PRO A 297 4.75 -6.23 19.62
C PRO A 297 4.96 -7.70 19.23
N ILE A 298 5.26 -7.99 17.97
CA ILE A 298 5.40 -9.36 17.45
C ILE A 298 6.88 -9.61 17.13
N GLN A 299 7.51 -10.49 17.91
CA GLN A 299 8.78 -11.09 17.49
C GLN A 299 8.46 -12.27 16.55
N PRO A 300 9.15 -12.41 15.41
CA PRO A 300 8.98 -13.57 14.54
C PRO A 300 9.33 -14.83 15.34
N GLU A 301 8.44 -15.83 15.34
CA GLU A 301 8.84 -17.16 15.74
C GLU A 301 9.92 -17.67 14.77
N THR A 302 10.95 -18.34 15.27
CA THR A 302 12.02 -18.91 14.45
C THR A 302 11.41 -19.89 13.45
N ARG A 303 11.47 -19.56 12.15
CA ARG A 303 10.95 -20.36 11.05
C ARG A 303 12.09 -20.88 10.18
N ASP A 304 11.99 -22.12 9.72
CA ASP A 304 12.95 -22.69 8.79
C ASP A 304 12.75 -22.09 7.39
N LEU A 305 13.65 -21.18 7.00
CA LEU A 305 13.61 -20.44 5.73
C LEU A 305 13.74 -21.37 4.50
N THR A 306 14.04 -22.66 4.68
CA THR A 306 14.22 -23.61 3.58
C THR A 306 12.91 -24.24 3.08
N GLU A 307 11.81 -24.15 3.82
CA GLU A 307 10.53 -24.81 3.47
C GLU A 307 9.54 -23.93 2.68
N ASP A 308 9.70 -22.61 2.61
CA ASP A 308 8.76 -21.68 1.96
C ASP A 308 9.24 -21.19 0.57
N LYS A 309 9.89 -22.06 -0.22
CA LYS A 309 10.23 -21.71 -1.61
C LYS A 309 8.97 -21.75 -2.48
N PRO A 310 8.50 -20.64 -3.08
CA PRO A 310 7.37 -20.65 -4.00
C PRO A 310 7.67 -21.53 -5.23
N THR A 311 6.63 -21.94 -5.95
CA THR A 311 6.80 -22.80 -7.13
C THR A 311 7.45 -22.00 -8.27
N SER A 312 8.48 -22.54 -8.92
CA SER A 312 9.05 -21.90 -10.12
C SER A 312 8.06 -21.97 -11.27
N PHE A 313 7.82 -20.85 -11.96
CA PHE A 313 6.94 -20.81 -13.12
C PHE A 313 7.58 -21.49 -14.34
N GLU A 314 6.92 -22.52 -14.89
CA GLU A 314 7.22 -23.10 -16.20
C GLU A 314 6.14 -22.68 -17.20
N LYS A 315 6.55 -22.20 -18.38
CA LYS A 315 5.73 -21.49 -19.38
C LYS A 315 4.54 -22.27 -19.99
N ASN A 316 4.24 -23.49 -19.52
CA ASN A 316 3.34 -24.45 -20.17
C ASN A 316 2.06 -24.81 -19.37
N LYS A 317 1.68 -24.10 -18.30
CA LYS A 317 0.59 -24.57 -17.40
C LYS A 317 -0.69 -23.75 -17.28
N TYR A 318 -0.90 -22.72 -18.08
CA TYR A 318 -2.20 -22.04 -18.13
C TYR A 318 -2.65 -21.81 -19.58
N VAL A 319 -3.26 -22.84 -20.15
CA VAL A 319 -4.12 -22.71 -21.33
C VAL A 319 -5.42 -23.44 -20.99
N ASP A 320 -6.50 -22.69 -21.15
CA ASP A 320 -7.92 -23.06 -21.20
C ASP A 320 -8.73 -23.23 -19.90
N ASP A 321 -9.94 -22.66 -20.01
CA ASP A 321 -11.16 -22.91 -19.26
C ASP A 321 -11.50 -22.09 -18.01
N ILE A 322 -11.72 -20.78 -18.19
CA ILE A 322 -12.78 -20.06 -17.43
C ILE A 322 -13.47 -19.05 -18.34
N LYS A 323 -14.74 -19.31 -18.73
CA LYS A 323 -15.68 -18.30 -19.23
C LYS A 323 -16.42 -17.71 -18.03
N ILE A 324 -16.34 -16.40 -17.83
CA ILE A 324 -17.20 -15.65 -16.91
C ILE A 324 -17.85 -14.54 -17.73
N GLU A 325 -19.17 -14.41 -17.57
CA GLU A 325 -20.03 -13.48 -18.29
C GLU A 325 -19.68 -12.03 -17.93
N ASP A 326 -19.32 -11.24 -18.95
CA ASP A 326 -19.24 -9.79 -18.87
C ASP A 326 -20.68 -9.23 -18.86
N GLU A 327 -21.18 -8.79 -17.71
CA GLU A 327 -22.38 -7.96 -17.67
C GLU A 327 -22.03 -6.53 -18.10
N THR A 328 -22.44 -6.19 -19.33
CA THR A 328 -22.37 -4.84 -19.90
C THR A 328 -23.54 -3.97 -19.47
N ASP A 329 -23.20 -2.71 -19.16
CA ASP A 329 -23.98 -1.46 -19.19
C ASP A 329 -25.29 -1.34 -18.37
N ILE A 330 -25.47 -0.17 -17.73
CA ILE A 330 -26.53 0.84 -18.03
C ILE A 330 -26.73 1.87 -16.89
N ASP A 331 -27.11 3.07 -17.33
CA ASP A 331 -27.80 4.22 -16.72
C ASP A 331 -27.25 4.94 -15.48
N ILE A 332 -26.86 6.19 -15.74
CA ILE A 332 -26.64 7.23 -14.74
C ILE A 332 -27.95 8.00 -14.56
N ASN A 333 -28.63 7.73 -13.45
CA ASN A 333 -29.57 8.69 -12.88
C ASN A 333 -29.53 8.57 -11.36
N SER A 334 -28.75 9.45 -10.72
CA SER A 334 -28.85 9.69 -9.29
C SER A 334 -28.80 11.19 -9.04
N ASN A 335 -29.95 11.72 -8.63
CA ASN A 335 -30.08 13.07 -8.11
C ASN A 335 -30.32 12.90 -6.60
N LYS A 336 -29.30 13.12 -5.76
CA LYS A 336 -29.48 13.37 -4.32
C LYS A 336 -28.17 13.87 -3.68
N PRO A 337 -28.21 14.95 -2.90
CA PRO A 337 -27.07 15.35 -2.09
C PRO A 337 -27.07 14.53 -0.80
N SER A 338 -26.03 13.72 -0.57
CA SER A 338 -25.74 13.11 0.73
C SER A 338 -24.55 13.81 1.40
N ASN A 339 -24.84 14.87 2.15
CA ASN A 339 -23.90 15.33 3.18
C ASN A 339 -23.95 14.35 4.36
N ILE A 340 -23.33 13.18 4.21
CA ILE A 340 -23.05 12.31 5.35
C ILE A 340 -21.82 12.88 6.06
N LYS A 341 -22.03 13.21 7.34
CA LYS A 341 -21.05 13.84 8.20
C LYS A 341 -20.01 12.79 8.56
N ILE A 342 -18.80 12.89 8.02
CA ILE A 342 -17.71 11.98 8.41
C ILE A 342 -17.44 12.22 9.90
N SER A 343 -17.68 11.20 10.73
CA SER A 343 -17.39 11.24 12.16
C SER A 343 -15.89 11.13 12.39
N SER A 344 -15.36 11.81 13.40
CA SER A 344 -13.95 11.72 13.71
C SER A 344 -13.52 10.29 14.02
N SER A 345 -12.43 9.81 13.42
CA SER A 345 -11.91 8.46 13.61
C SER A 345 -10.42 8.47 13.96
N VAL A 346 -9.95 7.39 14.58
CA VAL A 346 -8.52 7.16 14.88
C VAL A 346 -8.12 5.83 14.26
N SER A 347 -6.98 5.79 13.58
CA SER A 347 -6.34 4.56 13.12
C SER A 347 -4.88 4.56 13.58
N VAL A 348 -4.44 3.43 14.12
CA VAL A 348 -3.03 3.17 14.46
C VAL A 348 -2.59 1.98 13.63
N GLY A 349 -1.65 2.23 12.72
CA GLY A 349 -1.07 1.19 11.91
C GLY A 349 -0.16 0.28 12.73
N SER A 350 0.09 -0.93 12.22
CA SER A 350 1.05 -1.83 12.89
C SER A 350 2.48 -1.28 12.84
N ASP A 351 2.78 -0.36 11.93
CA ASP A 351 4.02 0.44 11.91
C ASP A 351 4.11 1.50 13.04
N GLY A 352 3.09 1.62 13.89
CA GLY A 352 3.04 2.60 14.98
C GLY A 352 2.76 4.03 14.52
N ILE A 353 2.36 4.23 13.26
CA ILE A 353 1.88 5.52 12.74
C ILE A 353 0.41 5.68 13.13
N ILE A 354 0.06 6.86 13.68
CA ILE A 354 -1.31 7.21 14.04
C ILE A 354 -1.86 8.28 13.10
N VAL A 355 -3.13 8.12 12.71
CA VAL A 355 -3.92 9.11 11.98
C VAL A 355 -5.21 9.39 12.74
N ILE A 356 -5.47 10.67 12.99
CA ILE A 356 -6.72 11.19 13.54
C ILE A 356 -7.36 12.07 12.48
N TYR A 357 -8.60 11.80 12.12
CA TYR A 357 -9.38 12.57 11.14
C TYR A 357 -10.69 13.02 11.76
#